data_AF-A0A6J1WP64-F1
#
_entry.id   AF-A0A6J1WP64-F1
#
_cell.length_a   1.000
_cell.length_b   1.000
_cell.length_c   1.000
_cell.angle_alpha   90.00
_cell.angle_beta   90.00
_cell.angle_gamma   90.00
#
_symmetry.space_group_name_H-M   'P 1'
#
loop_
_entity.id
_entity.type
_entity.pdbx_description
1 polymer ?
#
loop_
_entity_poly.entity_id
_entity_poly.type
_entity_poly.pdbx_seq_one_letter_code
_entity_poly.pdbx_strand_id
1 'polypeptide(L)'
;ILIYLCCRVGHHSTSDDSSAYRPLEEIDKWTKDESPIQKFRLYLEQKGLWNEEADKAWAKECRNTVVRTMQDAEKKKLPHWKEMLEDVYYDMPPRIQ
;
A
#
# COMPACT_ATOMS: atom_id res chain seq x y z
N ILE A 1 2.50 8.07 25.24
CA ILE A 1 1.67 7.50 24.16
C ILE A 1 1.60 8.54 23.07
N LEU A 2 1.86 8.15 21.82
CA LEU A 2 1.80 9.05 20.67
C LEU A 2 0.64 8.59 19.77
N ILE A 3 -0.19 9.53 19.33
CA ILE A 3 -1.37 9.27 18.51
C ILE A 3 -1.19 9.99 17.18
N TYR A 4 -1.31 9.25 16.08
CA TYR A 4 -1.31 9.81 14.73
C TYR A 4 -2.73 9.91 14.21
N LEU A 5 -3.12 11.12 13.79
CA LEU A 5 -4.40 11.35 13.15
C LEU A 5 -4.25 11.12 11.64
N CYS A 6 -4.98 10.13 11.11
CA CYS A 6 -5.00 9.81 9.69
C CYS A 6 -6.40 9.42 9.23
N CYS A 7 -6.68 9.61 7.94
CA CYS A 7 -7.95 9.21 7.32
C CYS A 7 -7.75 8.10 6.29
N ARG A 8 -8.60 7.07 6.35
CA ARG A 8 -8.66 5.98 5.37
C ARG A 8 -9.50 6.42 4.17
N VAL A 9 -8.85 6.98 3.15
CA VAL A 9 -9.51 7.53 1.96
C VAL A 9 -10.29 6.46 1.17
N GLY A 10 -9.70 5.29 0.93
CA GLY A 10 -10.30 4.22 0.11
C GLY A 10 -11.47 3.47 0.77
N HIS A 11 -11.76 2.24 0.33
CA HIS A 11 -12.66 1.28 1.00
C HIS A 11 -11.92 0.42 2.03
N HIS A 12 -12.65 -0.21 2.96
CA HIS A 12 -12.04 -0.93 4.08
C HIS A 12 -11.23 -2.12 3.56
N SER A 13 -11.76 -2.77 2.53
CA SER A 13 -11.14 -3.85 1.80
C SER A 13 -11.72 -3.90 0.38
N THR A 14 -11.27 -4.85 -0.44
CA THR A 14 -11.85 -5.15 -1.76
C THR A 14 -13.30 -5.64 -1.70
N SER A 15 -13.80 -6.02 -0.53
CA SER A 15 -15.16 -6.52 -0.31
C SER A 15 -16.09 -5.49 0.33
N ASP A 16 -15.61 -4.27 0.55
CA ASP A 16 -16.36 -3.19 1.20
C ASP A 16 -16.69 -2.06 0.21
N ASP A 17 -17.84 -1.42 0.41
CA ASP A 17 -18.21 -0.17 -0.23
C ASP A 17 -18.49 0.89 0.84
N SER A 18 -17.51 1.76 1.04
CA SER A 18 -17.60 2.84 2.03
C SER A 18 -18.53 3.98 1.64
N SER A 19 -18.94 4.08 0.38
CA SER A 19 -19.85 5.15 -0.06
C SER A 19 -21.25 4.98 0.53
N ALA A 20 -21.61 3.74 0.93
CA ALA A 20 -22.89 3.43 1.55
C ALA A 20 -23.05 4.03 2.97
N TYR A 21 -21.95 4.36 3.65
CA TYR A 21 -21.98 4.79 5.05
C TYR A 21 -21.04 5.96 5.38
N ARG A 22 -20.36 6.54 4.39
CA ARG A 22 -19.54 7.76 4.58
C ARG A 22 -19.85 8.80 3.51
N PRO A 23 -19.89 10.09 3.89
CA PRO A 23 -20.07 11.16 2.93
C PRO A 23 -18.85 11.27 2.00
N LEU A 24 -19.10 11.33 0.70
CA LEU A 24 -18.06 11.49 -0.32
C LEU A 24 -17.30 12.81 -0.16
N GLU A 25 -17.97 13.86 0.32
CA GLU A 25 -17.39 15.20 0.55
C GLU A 25 -16.22 15.16 1.54
N GLU A 26 -16.35 14.37 2.61
CA GLU A 26 -15.27 14.19 3.59
C GLU A 26 -14.06 13.50 2.95
N ILE A 27 -14.30 12.44 2.18
CA ILE A 27 -13.25 11.69 1.48
C ILE A 27 -12.52 12.60 0.49
N ASP A 28 -13.27 13.44 -0.23
CA ASP A 28 -12.72 14.36 -1.23
C ASP A 28 -11.82 15.41 -0.58
N LYS A 29 -12.24 15.98 0.56
CA LYS A 29 -11.43 16.91 1.36
C LYS A 29 -10.11 16.26 1.79
N TRP A 30 -10.15 15.03 2.29
CA TRP A 30 -8.94 14.31 2.71
C TRP A 30 -8.02 13.96 1.54
N THR A 31 -8.58 13.71 0.36
CA THR A 31 -7.83 13.34 -0.84
C THR A 31 -7.15 14.54 -1.48
N LYS A 32 -7.82 15.69 -1.50
CA LYS A 32 -7.35 16.90 -2.20
C LYS A 32 -6.60 17.84 -1.26
N ASP A 33 -7.19 18.19 -0.13
CA ASP A 33 -6.67 19.28 0.71
C ASP A 33 -5.71 18.76 1.78
N GLU A 34 -6.01 17.59 2.35
CA GLU A 34 -5.24 17.02 3.46
C GLU A 34 -4.21 15.97 3.00
N SER A 35 -3.97 15.85 1.69
CA SER A 35 -3.04 14.85 1.16
C SER A 35 -1.61 15.04 1.69
N PRO A 36 -1.06 14.08 2.44
CA PRO A 36 0.29 14.19 2.98
C PRO A 36 1.34 14.19 1.87
N ILE A 37 1.08 13.49 0.76
CA ILE A 37 1.98 13.42 -0.40
C ILE A 37 2.08 14.80 -1.06
N GLN A 38 0.94 15.47 -1.30
CA GLN A 38 0.95 16.80 -1.93
C GLN A 38 1.59 17.84 -1.02
N LYS A 39 1.27 17.83 0.28
CA LYS A 39 1.89 18.75 1.27
C LYS A 39 3.40 18.56 1.33
N PHE A 40 3.88 17.32 1.34
CA PHE A 40 5.32 17.05 1.39
C PHE A 40 6.02 17.40 0.07
N ARG A 41 5.37 17.14 -1.07
CA ARG A 41 5.87 17.57 -2.38
C ARG A 41 6.08 19.09 -2.43
N LEU A 42 5.04 19.86 -2.07
CA LEU A 42 5.13 21.33 -2.06
C LEU A 42 6.26 21.83 -1.14
N TYR A 43 6.42 21.20 0.02
CA TYR A 43 7.53 21.50 0.93
C TYR A 43 8.91 21.27 0.30
N LEU A 44 9.09 20.16 -0.44
CA LEU A 44 10.35 19.87 -1.12
C LEU A 44 10.60 20.78 -2.32
N GLU A 45 9.55 21.11 -3.08
CA GLU A 45 9.62 22.08 -4.18
C GLU A 45 10.02 23.47 -3.69
N GLN A 46 9.46 23.93 -2.57
CA GLN A 46 9.85 25.20 -1.92
C GLN A 46 11.31 25.22 -1.48
N LYS A 47 11.89 24.06 -1.19
CA LYS A 47 13.32 23.91 -0.86
C LYS A 47 14.22 23.71 -2.07
N GLY A 48 13.66 23.66 -3.28
CA GLY A 48 14.41 23.35 -4.50
C GLY A 48 14.95 21.92 -4.56
N LEU A 49 14.42 21.01 -3.72
CA LEU A 49 14.83 19.60 -3.65
C LEU A 49 13.98 18.70 -4.55
N TRP A 50 12.89 19.23 -5.10
CA TRP A 50 11.96 18.51 -5.96
C TRP A 50 11.42 19.42 -7.06
N ASN A 51 10.98 18.82 -8.16
CA ASN A 51 10.33 19.52 -9.26
C ASN A 51 9.41 18.56 -10.04
N GLU A 52 8.67 19.09 -11.02
CA GLU A 52 7.72 18.31 -11.80
C GLU A 52 8.37 17.21 -12.65
N GLU A 53 9.58 17.44 -13.17
CA GLU A 53 10.30 16.44 -13.97
C GLU A 53 10.72 15.24 -13.11
N ALA A 54 11.26 15.52 -11.92
CA ALA A 54 11.62 14.50 -10.92
C ALA A 54 10.39 13.71 -10.46
N ASP A 55 9.26 14.40 -10.22
CA ASP A 55 7.99 13.76 -9.84
C ASP A 55 7.50 12.76 -10.90
N LYS A 56 7.48 13.18 -12.17
CA LYS A 56 7.08 12.32 -13.30
C LYS A 56 8.04 11.15 -13.50
N ALA A 57 9.34 11.39 -13.41
CA ALA A 57 10.35 10.35 -13.52
C ALA A 57 10.20 9.31 -12.41
N TRP A 58 10.04 9.76 -11.17
CA TRP A 58 9.84 8.91 -10.00
C TRP A 58 8.55 8.08 -10.10
N ALA A 59 7.42 8.71 -10.46
CA ALA A 59 6.15 8.00 -10.63
C ALA A 59 6.25 6.89 -11.70
N LYS A 60 6.95 7.16 -12.81
CA LYS A 60 7.21 6.17 -13.86
C LYS A 60 8.09 5.02 -13.35
N GLU A 61 9.15 5.32 -12.61
CA GLU A 61 10.04 4.33 -12.02
C GLU A 61 9.30 3.42 -11.01
N CYS A 62 8.51 4.01 -10.10
CA CYS A 62 7.68 3.26 -9.16
C CYS A 62 6.70 2.33 -9.89
N ARG A 63 6.02 2.83 -10.93
CA ARG A 63 5.09 2.01 -11.72
C ARG A 63 5.80 0.83 -12.37
N ASN A 64 6.95 1.08 -13.00
CA ASN A 64 7.74 0.02 -13.63
C ASN A 64 8.21 -1.02 -12.61
N THR A 65 8.62 -0.57 -11.42
CA THR A 65 9.03 -1.44 -10.32
C THR A 65 7.88 -2.34 -9.90
N VAL A 66 6.70 -1.77 -9.64
CA VAL A 66 5.50 -2.54 -9.25
C VAL A 66 5.14 -3.58 -10.31
N VAL A 67 5.06 -3.18 -11.57
CA VAL A 67 4.71 -4.10 -12.68
C VAL A 67 5.71 -5.23 -12.79
N ARG A 68 7.02 -4.92 -12.75
CA ARG A 68 8.06 -5.94 -12.79
C ARG A 68 7.96 -6.90 -11.62
N THR A 69 7.81 -6.39 -10.40
CA THR A 69 7.70 -7.24 -9.20
C THR A 69 6.45 -8.12 -9.22
N MET A 70 5.34 -7.62 -9.78
CA MET A 70 4.12 -8.39 -9.97
C MET A 70 4.35 -9.53 -10.96
N GLN A 71 4.94 -9.25 -12.13
CA GLN A 71 5.27 -10.26 -13.13
C GLN A 71 6.23 -11.34 -12.60
N ASP A 72 7.18 -10.97 -11.75
CA ASP A 72 8.10 -11.93 -11.13
C ASP A 72 7.42 -12.74 -10.02
N ALA A 73 6.47 -12.15 -9.28
CA ALA A 73 5.67 -12.85 -8.30
C ALA A 73 4.70 -13.86 -8.94
N GLU A 74 4.05 -13.51 -10.05
CA GLU A 74 3.11 -14.38 -10.77
C GLU A 74 3.76 -15.66 -11.33
N LYS A 75 5.07 -15.64 -11.59
CA LYS A 75 5.83 -16.83 -12.03
C LYS A 75 6.09 -17.82 -10.90
N LYS A 76 5.92 -17.42 -9.63
CA LYS A 76 6.15 -18.31 -8.49
C LYS A 76 5.02 -19.35 -8.45
N LYS A 77 5.41 -20.62 -8.37
CA LYS A 77 4.45 -21.71 -8.16
C LYS A 77 3.84 -21.58 -6.77
N LEU A 78 2.64 -22.13 -6.62
CA LEU A 78 2.05 -22.33 -5.30
C LEU A 78 3.00 -23.16 -4.43
N PRO A 79 3.04 -22.90 -3.11
CA PRO A 79 3.82 -23.69 -2.18
C PRO A 79 3.37 -25.15 -2.22
N HIS A 80 4.29 -26.06 -1.90
CA HIS A 80 3.95 -27.46 -1.75
C HIS A 80 2.94 -27.60 -0.59
N TRP A 81 1.90 -28.41 -0.75
CA TRP A 81 0.82 -28.50 0.25
C TRP A 81 1.31 -28.88 1.67
N LYS A 82 2.43 -29.59 1.79
CA LYS A 82 3.06 -29.93 3.07
C LYS A 82 3.54 -28.70 3.85
N GLU A 83 3.88 -27.60 3.16
CA GLU A 83 4.27 -26.34 3.81
C GLU A 83 3.13 -25.77 4.68
N MET A 84 1.87 -26.19 4.46
CA MET A 84 0.75 -25.86 5.34
C MET A 84 0.93 -26.41 6.78
N LEU A 85 1.74 -27.46 6.95
CA LEU A 85 1.99 -28.11 8.24
C LEU A 85 3.25 -27.59 8.94
N GLU A 86 4.09 -26.85 8.20
CA GLU A 86 5.31 -26.22 8.72
C GLU A 86 4.95 -24.99 9.56
N ASP A 87 5.88 -24.52 10.41
CA ASP A 87 5.74 -23.34 11.30
C ASP A 87 4.58 -23.34 12.32
N VAL A 88 3.86 -24.45 12.50
CA VAL A 88 2.81 -24.58 13.53
C VAL A 88 3.39 -24.77 14.95
N TYR A 89 4.48 -25.54 15.05
CA TYR A 89 5.23 -25.81 16.27
C TYR A 89 6.72 -25.64 16.00
N TYR A 90 7.53 -25.49 17.05
CA TYR A 90 8.99 -25.44 16.92
C TYR A 90 9.54 -26.72 16.25
N ASP A 91 9.08 -27.89 16.72
CA ASP A 91 9.33 -29.18 16.08
C ASP A 91 8.01 -29.80 15.60
N MET A 92 7.98 -30.32 14.38
CA MET A 92 6.79 -30.96 13.80
C MET A 92 6.44 -32.24 14.57
N PRO A 93 5.29 -32.30 15.28
CA PRO A 93 4.91 -33.48 16.03
C PRO A 93 4.60 -34.69 15.13
N PRO A 94 4.85 -35.94 15.57
CA PRO A 94 4.68 -37.14 14.75
C PRO A 94 3.30 -37.33 14.11
N ARG A 95 2.25 -36.73 14.69
CA ARG A 95 0.88 -36.83 14.17
C ARG A 95 0.65 -36.05 12.87
N ILE A 96 1.50 -35.08 12.57
CA ILE A 96 1.39 -34.20 11.40
C ILE A 96 2.65 -34.25 10.50
N GLN A 97 3.52 -35.24 10.71
CA GLN A 97 4.69 -35.54 9.87
C GLN A 97 4.31 -36.24 8.56
#